data_AF-A0A946I321-F1
#
_entry.id   AF-A0A946I321-F1
#
_cell.length_a   1.000
_cell.length_b   1.000
_cell.length_c   1.000
_cell.angle_alpha   90.00
_cell.angle_beta   90.00
_cell.angle_gamma   90.00
#
_symmetry.space_group_name_H-M   'P 1'
#
loop_
_entity.id
_entity.type
_entity.pdbx_description
1 polymer ?
#
loop_
_entity_poly.entity_id
_entity_poly.type
_entity_poly.pdbx_seq_one_letter_code
_entity_poly.pdbx_strand_id
1 'polypeptide(L)' 'MIKALRAANDAYNDKITFVYVDWDTYRDAPIARKFKVPYQSTLVLLGGKGEIGRLVAQTNMVKIKGLLDSAL' A
#
# COMPACT_ATOMS: atom_id res chain seq x y z
N MET A 1 -3.70 11.91 -2.26
CA MET A 1 -2.91 11.84 -1.01
C MET A 1 -1.59 11.08 -1.18
N ILE A 2 -1.59 9.78 -1.53
CA ILE A 2 -0.35 9.00 -1.67
C ILE A 2 0.64 9.57 -2.70
N LYS A 3 0.13 10.14 -3.81
CA LYS A 3 0.96 10.81 -4.83
C LYS A 3 1.76 11.99 -4.25
N ALA A 4 1.19 12.74 -3.30
CA ALA A 4 1.87 13.87 -2.67
C ALA A 4 3.00 13.41 -1.72
N LEU A 5 2.79 12.32 -0.97
CA LEU A 5 3.84 11.72 -0.14
C LEU A 5 5.01 11.20 -0.99
N ARG A 6 4.70 10.58 -2.13
CA ARG A 6 5.70 10.09 -3.10
C ARG A 6 6.46 11.22 -3.80
N ALA A 7 5.80 12.33 -4.07
CA ALA A 7 6.44 13.51 -4.68
C ALA A 7 7.32 14.27 -3.68
N ALA A 8 7.04 14.15 -2.38
CA ALA A 8 7.82 14.81 -1.33
C ALA A 8 9.11 14.04 -0.95
N ASN A 9 9.25 12.77 -1.35
CA ASN A 9 10.42 11.96 -1.03
C ASN A 9 10.66 10.90 -2.11
N ASP A 10 11.66 11.16 -2.96
CA ASP A 10 12.04 10.28 -4.07
C ASP A 10 12.52 8.90 -3.58
N ALA A 11 13.06 8.80 -2.35
CA ALA A 11 13.50 7.53 -1.79
C ALA A 11 12.36 6.48 -1.74
N TYR A 12 11.10 6.92 -1.58
CA TYR A 12 9.98 5.99 -1.66
C TYR A 12 9.83 5.41 -3.07
N ASN A 13 10.03 6.21 -4.12
CA ASN A 13 9.91 5.72 -5.50
C ASN A 13 11.11 4.84 -5.90
N ASP A 14 12.30 5.11 -5.35
CA ASP A 14 13.49 4.30 -5.59
C ASP A 14 13.48 2.95 -4.85
N LYS A 15 12.95 2.93 -3.62
CA LYS A 15 13.00 1.73 -2.75
C LYS A 15 11.71 0.91 -2.79
N ILE A 16 10.57 1.53 -3.10
CA ILE A 16 9.25 0.90 -2.99
C ILE A 16 8.56 0.86 -4.35
N THR A 17 8.15 -0.34 -4.75
CA THR A 17 7.30 -0.52 -5.94
C THR A 17 5.84 -0.29 -5.58
N PHE A 18 5.23 0.73 -6.17
CA PHE A 18 3.82 1.04 -5.99
C PHE A 18 2.97 0.36 -7.05
N VAL A 19 2.14 -0.59 -6.63
CA VAL A 19 1.15 -1.24 -7.49
C VAL A 19 -0.23 -0.71 -7.13
N TYR A 20 -0.89 -0.06 -8.10
CA TYR A 20 -2.28 0.36 -7.97
C TYR A 20 -3.17 -0.71 -8.57
N VAL A 21 -4.07 -1.27 -7.74
CA VAL A 21 -5.05 -2.25 -8.18
C VAL A 21 -6.42 -1.57 -8.12
N ASP A 22 -7.15 -1.62 -9.23
CA ASP A 22 -8.53 -1.16 -9.28
C ASP A 22 -9.42 -2.12 -8.48
N TRP A 23 -9.95 -1.66 -7.35
CA TRP A 23 -10.75 -2.53 -6.48
C TRP A 23 -12.06 -2.95 -7.13
N ASP A 24 -12.74 -2.05 -7.82
CA ASP A 24 -14.05 -2.35 -8.41
C ASP A 24 -13.95 -3.44 -9.48
N THR A 25 -12.84 -3.41 -10.23
CA THR A 25 -12.50 -4.39 -11.27
C THR A 25 -11.98 -5.70 -10.69
N TYR A 26 -11.11 -5.66 -9.66
CA TYR A 26 -10.33 -6.82 -9.21
C TYR A 26 -10.72 -7.35 -7.81
N ARG A 27 -11.82 -6.89 -7.20
CA ARG A 27 -12.28 -7.38 -5.88
C ARG A 27 -12.43 -8.90 -5.80
N ASP A 28 -12.78 -9.55 -6.91
CA ASP A 28 -12.98 -11.00 -7.00
C ASP A 28 -11.73 -11.76 -7.47
N ALA A 29 -10.67 -11.04 -7.82
CA ALA A 29 -9.43 -11.64 -8.33
C ALA A 29 -8.71 -12.45 -7.22
N PRO A 30 -7.92 -13.48 -7.60
CA PRO A 30 -7.16 -14.28 -6.65
C PRO A 30 -6.25 -13.46 -5.73
N ILE A 31 -5.73 -12.33 -6.21
CA ILE A 31 -4.87 -11.44 -5.43
C ILE A 31 -5.64 -10.75 -4.28
N ALA A 32 -6.85 -10.24 -4.55
CA ALA A 32 -7.70 -9.61 -3.54
C ALA A 32 -8.10 -10.61 -2.45
N ARG A 33 -8.45 -11.84 -2.84
CA ARG A 33 -8.78 -12.94 -1.93
C ARG A 33 -7.57 -13.40 -1.12
N LYS A 34 -6.40 -13.55 -1.75
CA LYS A 34 -5.15 -13.98 -1.09
C LYS A 34 -4.72 -13.00 0.00
N PHE A 35 -4.81 -11.70 -0.26
CA PHE A 35 -4.46 -10.67 0.73
C PHE A 35 -5.59 -10.34 1.71
N LYS A 36 -6.76 -10.99 1.56
CA LYS A 36 -7.97 -10.75 2.36
C LYS A 36 -8.30 -9.26 2.43
N VAL A 37 -8.26 -8.59 1.27
CA VAL A 37 -8.57 -7.16 1.19
C VAL A 37 -10.08 -7.00 1.34
N PRO A 38 -10.59 -6.31 2.38
CA PRO A 38 -12.03 -6.22 2.60
C PRO A 38 -12.67 -5.04 1.84
N TYR A 39 -11.88 -4.02 1.48
CA TYR A 39 -12.36 -2.81 0.80
C TYR A 39 -11.22 -2.02 0.13
N GLN A 40 -11.60 -1.15 -0.83
CA GLN A 40 -10.74 -0.33 -1.69
C GLN A 40 -9.65 0.50 -0.98
N SER A 41 -9.87 0.89 0.28
CA SER A 41 -8.95 1.73 1.05
C SER A 41 -7.91 0.91 1.81
N THR A 42 -7.41 -0.18 1.22
CA THR A 42 -6.43 -1.06 1.84
C THR A 42 -5.07 -0.91 1.18
N LEU A 43 -4.06 -0.62 1.99
CA LEU A 43 -2.65 -0.58 1.59
C LEU A 43 -1.94 -1.76 2.23
N VAL A 44 -1.26 -2.55 1.41
CA VAL A 44 -0.46 -3.69 1.88
C VAL A 44 0.97 -3.46 1.45
N LEU A 45 1.89 -3.52 2.41
CA LEU A 45 3.32 -3.42 2.16
C LEU A 45 3.94 -4.81 2.18
N LEU A 46 4.56 -5.18 1.07
CA LEU A 46 5.20 -6.48 0.89
C LEU A 46 6.71 -6.28 0.79
N GLY A 47 7.46 -7.01 1.61
CA GLY A 47 8.91 -7.14 1.53
C GLY A 47 9.33 -8.53 1.06
N GLY A 48 10.62 -8.71 0.79
CA GLY A 48 11.17 -9.96 0.21
C GLY A 48 10.90 -11.25 1.03
N LYS A 49 10.45 -11.15 2.28
CA LYS A 49 10.07 -12.29 3.15
C LYS A 49 8.58 -12.38 3.46
N GLY A 50 7.74 -11.49 2.93
CA GLY A 50 6.29 -11.48 3.18
C GLY A 50 5.72 -10.09 3.43
N GLU A 51 4.57 -10.02 4.10
CA GLU A 51 3.92 -8.76 4.45
C GLU A 51 4.65 -8.06 5.61
N ILE A 52 5.14 -6.84 5.37
CA ILE A 52 5.77 -5.99 6.40
C ILE A 52 4.68 -5.32 7.25
N GLY A 53 3.57 -4.93 6.61
CA GLY A 53 2.43 -4.35 7.30
C GLY A 53 1.28 -4.02 6.37
N ARG A 54 0.11 -3.73 6.96
CA ARG A 54 -1.08 -3.30 6.23
C ARG A 54 -1.79 -2.17 6.94
N LEU A 55 -2.43 -1.32 6.16
CA LEU A 55 -3.35 -0.29 6.61
C LEU A 55 -4.69 -0.51 5.92
N VAL A 56 -5.75 -0.61 6.71
CA VAL A 56 -7.08 -0.99 6.26
C VAL A 56 -8.03 0.17 6.57
N ALA A 57 -8.61 0.81 5.54
CA ALA A 57 -9.44 2.01 5.63
C ALA A 57 -8.81 3.16 6.42
N GLN A 58 -7.49 3.31 6.33
CA GLN A 58 -6.80 4.43 6.96
C GLN A 58 -6.52 5.52 5.92
N THR A 59 -7.02 6.72 6.22
CA THR A 59 -6.75 7.95 5.46
C THR A 59 -5.77 8.88 6.17
N ASN A 60 -5.26 8.48 7.35
CA ASN A 60 -4.35 9.30 8.13
C ASN A 60 -2.95 9.32 7.49
N MET A 61 -2.49 10.52 7.10
CA MET A 61 -1.19 10.75 6.47
C MET A 61 -0.02 10.21 7.28
N VAL A 62 -0.06 10.39 8.60
CA VAL A 62 1.02 10.01 9.52
C VAL A 62 1.19 8.50 9.55
N LYS A 63 0.08 7.75 9.59
CA LYS A 63 0.12 6.29 9.56
C LYS A 63 0.61 5.76 8.22
N ILE A 64 0.14 6.36 7.11
CA ILE A 64 0.60 5.99 5.77
C ILE A 64 2.10 6.25 5.64
N LYS A 65 2.58 7.41 6.11
CA LYS A 65 4.01 7.73 6.12
C LYS A 65 4.80 6.71 6.95
N GLY A 66 4.34 6.38 8.17
CA GLY A 66 5.02 5.38 9.01
C GLY A 66 5.11 4.00 8.36
N LEU A 67 4.07 3.57 7.62
CA LEU A 67 4.14 2.34 6.83
C LEU A 67 5.19 2.44 5.72
N LEU A 68 5.21 3.55 4.97
CA LEU A 68 6.21 3.76 3.91
C LEU A 68 7.63 3.87 4.46
N ASP A 69 7.82 4.54 5.59
CA ASP A 69 9.09 4.65 6.31
C ASP A 69 9.61 3.27 6.75
N SER A 70 8.71 2.30 7.02
CA SER A 70 9.09 0.93 7.36
C SER A 70 9.62 0.11 6.18
N ALA A 71 9.50 0.63 4.96
CA ALA A 71 10.02 0.02 3.73
C ALA A 71 11.20 0.76 3.11
N LEU A 72 11.62 1.88 3.70
CA LEU A 72 12.90 2.53 3.39
C LEU A 72 14.06 1.76 4.04
#